data_AF-A0A3A5UN23-F1
#
_entry.id   AF-A0A3A5UN23-F1
#
_cell.length_a   1.000
_cell.length_b   1.000
_cell.length_c   1.000
_cell.angle_alpha   90.00
_cell.angle_beta   90.00
_cell.angle_gamma   90.00
#
_symmetry.space_group_name_H-M   'P 1'
#
loop_
_entity.id
_entity.type
_entity.pdbx_description
1 polymer ?
#
loop_
_entity_poly.entity_id
_entity_poly.type
_entity_poly.pdbx_seq_one_letter_code
_entity_poly.pdbx_strand_id
1 'polypeptide(L)'
;DEEKVKIEIKPSIYHAPLEELIIQLGHIENNKTTMFLGHNPGSELLINYLIGEWHRMPTASAALLVKENKSWKLENILRPKELTSSQFR
;
A
#
# COMPACT_ATOMS: atom_id res chain seq x y z
N ASP A 1 -18.31 14.94 15.00
CA ASP A 1 -18.15 13.48 15.14
C ASP A 1 -16.83 13.06 14.55
N GLU A 2 -15.91 12.54 15.38
CA GLU A 2 -14.68 11.94 14.86
C GLU A 2 -15.05 10.65 14.13
N GLU A 3 -14.87 10.65 12.82
CA GLU A 3 -15.04 9.45 11.99
C GLU A 3 -13.98 8.42 12.41
N LYS A 4 -14.37 7.41 13.18
CA LYS A 4 -13.45 6.36 13.64
C LYS A 4 -12.92 5.58 12.45
N VAL A 5 -11.59 5.45 12.36
CA VAL A 5 -10.94 4.61 11.35
C VAL A 5 -11.41 3.16 11.51
N LYS A 6 -12.00 2.60 10.45
CA LYS A 6 -12.39 1.18 10.40
C LYS A 6 -11.13 0.33 10.24
N ILE A 7 -10.94 -0.64 11.13
CA ILE A 7 -9.80 -1.58 11.12
C ILE A 7 -10.33 -2.99 10.85
N GLU A 8 -9.73 -3.68 9.88
CA GLU A 8 -10.01 -5.08 9.57
C GLU A 8 -8.72 -5.90 9.64
N ILE A 9 -8.71 -6.96 10.44
CA ILE A 9 -7.59 -7.92 10.50
C ILE A 9 -7.94 -9.08 9.58
N LYS A 10 -7.13 -9.30 8.55
CA LYS A 10 -7.31 -10.39 7.58
C LYS A 10 -6.12 -11.33 7.62
N PRO A 11 -6.24 -12.55 8.16
CA PRO A 11 -5.14 -13.53 8.10
C PRO A 11 -4.72 -13.87 6.66
N SER A 12 -5.64 -13.72 5.69
CA SER A 12 -5.39 -14.02 4.27
C SER A 12 -4.33 -13.15 3.61
N ILE A 13 -3.91 -12.04 4.23
CA ILE A 13 -2.84 -11.18 3.69
C ILE A 13 -1.45 -11.54 4.23
N TYR A 14 -1.37 -12.43 5.22
CA TYR A 14 -0.11 -12.90 5.80
C TYR A 14 0.46 -14.04 4.95
N HIS A 15 1.67 -13.86 4.42
CA HIS A 15 2.32 -14.82 3.50
C HIS A 15 1.44 -15.18 2.29
N ALA A 16 0.58 -14.25 1.89
CA ALA A 16 -0.36 -14.45 0.80
C ALA A 16 0.35 -14.50 -0.56
N PRO A 17 -0.13 -15.32 -1.50
CA PRO A 17 0.25 -15.18 -2.89
C PRO A 17 -0.32 -13.87 -3.47
N LEU A 18 0.25 -13.39 -4.57
CA LEU A 18 -0.12 -12.10 -5.18
C LEU A 18 -1.61 -12.04 -5.56
N GLU A 19 -2.15 -13.16 -6.04
CA GLU A 19 -3.55 -13.30 -6.46
C GLU A 19 -4.52 -13.00 -5.32
N GLU A 20 -4.21 -13.46 -4.10
CA GLU A 20 -5.02 -13.19 -2.92
C GLU A 20 -4.98 -11.71 -2.53
N LEU A 21 -3.80 -11.07 -2.65
CA LEU A 21 -3.67 -9.63 -2.42
C LEU A 21 -4.51 -8.81 -3.42
N ILE A 22 -4.53 -9.22 -4.69
CA ILE A 22 -5.36 -8.59 -5.74
C ILE A 22 -6.86 -8.74 -5.42
N ILE A 23 -7.28 -9.91 -4.94
CA ILE A 23 -8.67 -10.13 -4.50
C ILE A 23 -9.02 -9.16 -3.36
N GLN A 24 -8.14 -8.99 -2.37
CA GLN A 24 -8.38 -8.06 -1.27
C GLN A 24 -8.45 -6.60 -1.73
N LEU A 25 -7.65 -6.18 -2.72
CA LEU A 25 -7.78 -4.85 -3.33
C LEU A 25 -9.15 -4.64 -3.99
N GLY A 26 -9.74 -5.69 -4.55
CA GLY A 26 -11.08 -5.64 -5.15
C GLY A 26 -12.19 -5.33 -4.15
N HIS A 27 -11.96 -5.54 -2.85
CA HIS A 27 -12.90 -5.24 -1.77
C HIS A 27 -12.76 -3.82 -1.21
N ILE A 28 -11.78 -3.04 -1.67
CA ILE A 28 -11.59 -1.66 -1.21
C ILE A 28 -12.73 -0.78 -1.74
N GLU A 29 -13.34 -0.01 -0.84
CA GLU A 29 -14.42 0.92 -1.16
C GLU A 29 -13.92 2.02 -2.12
N ASN A 30 -14.68 2.26 -3.19
CA ASN A 30 -14.38 3.38 -4.10
C ASN A 30 -14.53 4.72 -3.37
N ASN A 31 -13.76 5.73 -3.81
CA ASN A 31 -13.76 7.09 -3.27
C ASN A 31 -13.36 7.20 -1.78
N LYS A 32 -12.66 6.21 -1.24
CA LYS A 32 -12.06 6.25 0.11
C LYS A 32 -10.58 5.91 0.06
N THR A 33 -9.84 6.38 1.06
CA THR A 33 -8.45 5.97 1.28
C THR A 33 -8.45 4.74 2.19
N THR A 34 -7.83 3.65 1.75
CA THR A 34 -7.64 2.44 2.55
C THR A 34 -6.15 2.15 2.67
N MET A 35 -5.71 1.88 3.89
CA MET A 35 -4.33 1.50 4.17
C MET A 35 -4.23 -0.02 4.26
N PHE A 36 -3.35 -0.62 3.46
CA PHE A 36 -3.05 -2.04 3.49
C PHE A 36 -1.73 -2.28 4.23
N LEU A 37 -1.77 -2.92 5.39
CA LEU A 37 -0.56 -3.30 6.14
C LEU A 37 -0.24 -4.78 5.90
N GLY A 38 0.79 -5.03 5.10
CA GLY A 38 1.22 -6.39 4.74
C GLY A 38 2.71 -6.63 5.02
N HIS A 39 3.19 -7.77 4.51
CA HIS A 39 4.59 -8.16 4.58
C HIS A 39 5.21 -8.22 3.18
N ASN A 40 6.53 -7.98 3.11
CA ASN A 40 7.30 -8.27 1.92
C ASN A 40 7.59 -9.78 1.79
N PRO A 41 7.75 -10.32 0.57
CA PRO A 41 7.77 -9.60 -0.71
C PRO A 41 6.37 -9.20 -1.24
N GLY A 42 5.29 -9.65 -0.61
CA GLY A 42 3.91 -9.44 -1.08
C GLY A 42 3.56 -7.97 -1.38
N SER A 43 3.93 -7.04 -0.50
CA SER A 43 3.69 -5.60 -0.74
C SER A 43 4.48 -5.04 -1.93
N GLU A 44 5.75 -5.42 -2.11
CA GLU A 44 6.57 -5.00 -3.27
C GLU A 44 6.03 -5.58 -4.58
N LEU A 45 5.64 -6.86 -4.57
CA LEU A 45 5.00 -7.53 -5.71
C LEU A 45 3.67 -6.89 -6.08
N LEU A 46 2.86 -6.52 -5.09
CA LEU A 46 1.58 -5.85 -5.32
C LEU A 46 1.77 -4.48 -5.97
N ILE A 47 2.71 -3.67 -5.46
CA ILE A 47 3.03 -2.37 -6.07
C ILE A 47 3.49 -2.58 -7.51
N ASN A 48 4.43 -3.51 -7.75
CA ASN A 48 4.91 -3.80 -9.09
C ASN A 48 3.80 -4.27 -10.04
N TYR A 49 2.89 -5.10 -9.56
CA TYR A 49 1.73 -5.53 -10.35
C TYR A 49 0.81 -4.36 -10.74
N LEU A 50 0.58 -3.42 -9.81
CA LEU A 50 -0.36 -2.32 -10.02
C LEU A 50 0.17 -1.22 -10.95
N ILE A 51 1.47 -0.93 -10.91
CA ILE A 51 2.06 0.21 -11.65
C ILE A 51 3.17 -0.19 -12.63
N GLY A 52 3.61 -1.45 -12.64
CA GLY A 52 4.67 -1.95 -13.52
C GLY A 52 6.10 -1.66 -13.07
N GLU A 53 6.30 -1.05 -11.89
CA GLU A 53 7.62 -0.62 -11.41
C GLU A 53 8.04 -1.32 -10.13
N TRP A 54 9.31 -1.68 -10.01
CA TRP A 54 9.84 -2.27 -8.78
C TRP A 54 10.27 -1.19 -7.80
N HIS A 55 9.66 -1.19 -6.61
CA HIS A 55 10.01 -0.27 -5.53
C HIS A 55 10.42 -1.05 -4.29
N ARG A 56 11.62 -0.78 -3.79
CA ARG A 56 12.06 -1.35 -2.51
C ARG A 56 11.29 -0.70 -1.36
N MET A 57 10.72 -1.53 -0.50
CA MET A 57 9.87 -1.14 0.64
C MET A 57 10.45 -1.68 1.95
N PRO A 58 11.53 -1.10 2.50
CA PRO A 58 12.03 -1.52 3.82
C PRO A 58 10.95 -1.38 4.91
N THR A 59 11.15 -2.02 6.07
CA THR A 59 10.22 -1.97 7.20
C THR A 59 9.74 -0.55 7.48
N ALA A 60 8.43 -0.40 7.69
CA ALA A 60 7.74 0.87 7.92
C ALA A 60 7.78 1.87 6.74
N SER A 61 7.97 1.38 5.50
CA SER A 61 7.71 2.18 4.30
C SER A 61 6.23 2.19 3.96
N ALA A 62 5.76 3.28 3.35
CA ALA A 62 4.39 3.42 2.87
C ALA A 62 4.38 3.97 1.45
N ALA A 63 3.63 3.32 0.56
CA ALA A 63 3.39 3.78 -0.80
C ALA A 63 1.95 4.29 -0.91
N LEU A 64 1.78 5.51 -1.41
CA LEU A 64 0.48 6.08 -1.73
C LEU A 64 0.20 5.85 -3.21
N LEU A 65 -0.80 5.01 -3.49
CA LEU A 65 -1.29 4.79 -4.85
C LEU A 65 -2.65 5.43 -5.04
N VAL A 66 -2.86 6.08 -6.19
CA VAL A 66 -4.12 6.70 -6.58
C VAL A 66 -4.69 5.95 -7.77
N LYS A 67 -5.97 5.58 -7.70
CA LYS A 67 -6.67 4.94 -8.81
C LYS A 67 -7.23 6.01 -9.74
N GLU A 68 -6.66 6.10 -10.95
CA GLU A 68 -7.16 6.94 -12.02
C GLU A 68 -7.81 6.06 -13.09
N ASN A 69 -9.12 6.20 -13.29
CA ASN A 69 -9.90 5.35 -14.20
C ASN A 69 -9.72 3.85 -13.89
N LYS A 70 -8.97 3.14 -14.74
CA LYS A 70 -8.70 1.69 -14.66
C LYS A 70 -7.26 1.37 -14.26
N SER A 71 -6.43 2.37 -13.99
CA SER A 71 -5.00 2.22 -13.66
C SER A 71 -4.68 2.80 -12.30
N TRP A 72 -3.68 2.22 -11.64
CA TRP A 72 -3.09 2.80 -10.44
C TRP A 72 -1.86 3.63 -10.84
N LYS A 73 -1.66 4.73 -10.13
CA LYS A 73 -0.44 5.54 -10.21
C LYS A 73 0.18 5.66 -8.83
N LEU A 74 1.49 5.69 -8.78
CA LEU A 74 2.23 5.99 -7.56
C LEU A 74 2.30 7.50 -7.37
N GLU A 75 1.71 8.00 -6.30
CA GLU A 75 1.74 9.42 -5.94
C GLU A 75 2.96 9.74 -5.08
N ASN A 76 3.28 8.88 -4.11
CA ASN A 76 4.40 9.10 -3.20
C ASN A 76 4.89 7.79 -2.56
N ILE A 77 6.15 7.76 -2.13
CA ILE A 77 6.70 6.73 -1.24
C ILE A 77 7.40 7.40 -0.08
N LEU A 78 7.01 7.03 1.13
CA LEU A 78 7.71 7.40 2.35
C LEU A 78 8.56 6.22 2.81
N ARG A 79 9.86 6.46 3.02
CA ARG A 79 10.77 5.48 3.62
C ARG A 79 11.42 6.09 4.87
N PRO A 80 11.45 5.39 6.02
CA PRO A 80 11.92 5.97 7.28
C PRO A 80 13.29 6.66 7.21
N LYS A 81 14.25 6.05 6.50
CA LYS A 81 15.61 6.60 6.36
C LYS A 81 15.69 7.85 5.48
N GLU A 82 14.71 8.07 4.61
CA GLU A 82 14.65 9.23 3.72
C GLU A 82 14.04 10.43 4.44
N LEU A 83 13.14 10.18 5.40
CA LEU A 83 12.48 11.21 6.21
C LEU A 83 13.42 11.92 7.19
N THR A 84 14.43 11.22 7.70
CA THR A 84 15.40 11.80 8.66
C THR A 84 16.44 12.71 8.03
N SER A 85 16.52 12.74 6.69
CA SER A 85 17.64 13.36 5.97
C SER A 85 17.34 14.77 5.44
N SER A 86 16.06 15.17 5.41
CA SER A 86 15.65 16.38 4.67
C SER A 86 14.50 17.21 5.28
N GLN A 87 14.01 16.92 6.49
CA GLN A 87 12.83 17.61 7.04
C GLN A 87 12.99 18.29 8.43
N PHE A 88 14.21 18.46 8.95
CA PHE A 88 14.45 19.23 10.18
C PHE A 88 15.66 20.17 10.08
N ARG A 89 15.75 20.94 8.99
CA ARG A 89 16.59 22.15 8.92
C ARG A 89 15.73 23.34 8.55
#